data_AF-A0A318DWZ1-F1
#
_entry.id   AF-A0A318DWZ1-F1
#
_cell.length_a   1.000
_cell.length_b   1.000
_cell.length_c   1.000
_cell.angle_alpha   90.00
_cell.angle_beta   90.00
_cell.angle_gamma   90.00
#
_symmetry.space_group_name_H-M   'P 1'
#
loop_
_entity.id
_entity.type
_entity.pdbx_description
1 polymer ?
#
loop_
_entity_poly.entity_id
_entity_poly.type
_entity_poly.pdbx_seq_one_letter_code
_entity_poly.pdbx_strand_id
1 'polypeptide(L)'
;MSIRILVITALLAATCISGALCAQDAPASATPQPKRTILDQHEQSGVPGTEIILGTADIPAGGVVGWHFHDGDESGYVLKGNLVLKTRGKPDQVLKAGDHFFNPRGAVHSLAAAPGSDGGVALSTWIIDKGKPLAEPVK
;
A
#
# COMPACT_ATOMS: atom_id res chain seq x y z
N MET A 1 -28.79 48.56 -75.35
CA MET A 1 -30.04 47.77 -75.33
C MET A 1 -30.00 46.91 -74.08
N SER A 2 -30.82 47.23 -73.08
CA SER A 2 -31.36 46.32 -72.03
C SER A 2 -30.34 45.65 -71.07
N ILE A 3 -30.52 45.42 -69.77
CA ILE A 3 -31.61 45.55 -68.78
C ILE A 3 -30.91 45.41 -67.40
N ARG A 4 -31.50 46.03 -66.36
CA ARG A 4 -31.13 45.93 -64.92
C ARG A 4 -31.62 44.60 -64.30
N ILE A 5 -30.89 44.05 -63.30
CA ILE A 5 -31.36 43.25 -62.12
C ILE A 5 -30.15 43.25 -61.15
N LEU A 6 -30.11 43.92 -60.00
CA LEU A 6 -30.85 43.84 -58.72
C LEU A 6 -30.52 42.61 -57.84
N VAL A 7 -29.62 42.85 -56.87
CA VAL A 7 -29.61 42.46 -55.43
C VAL A 7 -29.67 40.96 -55.05
N ILE A 8 -28.81 40.57 -54.08
CA ILE A 8 -29.10 39.89 -52.78
C ILE A 8 -27.77 39.27 -52.28
N THR A 9 -27.07 39.92 -51.35
CA THR A 9 -27.01 39.62 -49.90
C THR A 9 -26.54 38.20 -49.55
N ALA A 10 -25.36 38.09 -48.91
CA ALA A 10 -25.17 37.36 -47.64
C ALA A 10 -23.68 37.34 -47.26
N LEU A 11 -23.32 38.17 -46.29
CA LEU A 11 -22.12 38.04 -45.50
C LEU A 11 -22.35 36.89 -44.50
N LEU A 12 -21.58 35.80 -44.57
CA LEU A 12 -21.50 34.84 -43.47
C LEU A 12 -20.03 34.57 -43.15
N ALA A 13 -19.62 35.09 -41.99
CA ALA A 13 -18.29 34.98 -41.45
C ALA A 13 -17.95 33.51 -41.13
N ALA A 14 -16.81 33.05 -41.63
CA ALA A 14 -16.26 31.76 -41.27
C ALA A 14 -15.59 31.86 -39.89
N THR A 15 -16.35 31.64 -38.82
CA THR A 15 -15.80 31.44 -37.47
C THR A 15 -15.14 30.08 -37.38
N CYS A 16 -13.80 30.07 -37.39
CA CYS A 16 -13.01 28.89 -37.08
C CYS A 16 -13.19 28.56 -35.59
N ILE A 17 -13.99 27.54 -35.27
CA ILE A 17 -14.07 26.99 -33.92
C ILE A 17 -12.83 26.13 -33.73
N SER A 18 -11.78 26.72 -33.15
CA SER A 18 -10.63 25.96 -32.63
C SER A 18 -11.14 25.06 -31.50
N GLY A 19 -11.31 23.77 -31.79
CA GLY A 19 -11.57 22.76 -30.78
C GLY A 19 -10.35 22.63 -29.88
N ALA A 20 -10.41 23.25 -28.70
CA ALA A 20 -9.49 22.94 -27.62
C ALA A 20 -9.82 21.51 -27.15
N LEU A 21 -9.03 20.53 -27.62
CA LEU A 21 -8.97 19.23 -26.97
C LEU A 21 -8.36 19.45 -25.59
N CYS A 22 -9.21 19.59 -24.57
CA CYS A 22 -8.80 19.38 -23.19
C CYS A 22 -8.38 17.91 -23.10
N ALA A 23 -7.08 17.63 -23.11
CA ALA A 23 -6.57 16.35 -22.66
C ALA A 23 -7.03 16.17 -21.20
N GLN A 24 -8.03 15.33 -20.98
CA GLN A 24 -8.36 14.86 -19.64
C GLN A 24 -7.17 14.01 -19.19
N ASP A 25 -6.37 14.54 -18.28
CA ASP A 25 -5.41 13.75 -17.51
C ASP A 25 -6.19 12.59 -16.88
N ALA A 26 -5.99 11.38 -17.39
CA ALA A 26 -6.51 10.19 -16.76
C ALA A 26 -5.96 10.15 -15.33
N PRO A 27 -6.79 9.91 -14.29
CA PRO A 27 -6.29 9.82 -12.93
C PRO A 27 -5.21 8.75 -12.88
N ALA A 28 -4.01 9.14 -12.42
CA ALA A 28 -2.93 8.19 -12.19
C ALA A 28 -3.48 7.05 -11.32
N SER A 29 -3.40 5.82 -11.81
CA SER A 29 -3.79 4.64 -11.04
C SER A 29 -2.92 4.59 -9.79
N ALA A 30 -3.50 4.84 -8.62
CA ALA A 30 -2.78 4.76 -7.36
C ALA A 30 -2.22 3.34 -7.21
N THR A 31 -0.90 3.21 -7.07
CA THR A 31 -0.28 1.91 -6.80
C THR A 31 -0.86 1.37 -5.49
N PRO A 32 -1.40 0.13 -5.47
CA PRO A 32 -1.93 -0.46 -4.26
C PRO A 32 -0.89 -0.41 -3.13
N GLN A 33 -1.30 0.05 -1.95
CA GLN A 33 -0.43 0.15 -0.78
C GLN A 33 -0.63 -1.04 0.16
N PRO A 34 0.41 -1.44 0.91
CA PRO A 34 0.25 -2.39 2.00
C PRO A 34 -0.87 -1.98 2.95
N LYS A 35 -1.69 -2.94 3.36
CA LYS A 35 -2.79 -2.71 4.29
C LYS A 35 -2.62 -3.61 5.51
N ARG A 36 -2.76 -3.03 6.70
CA ARG A 36 -2.87 -3.79 7.96
C ARG A 36 -4.33 -3.85 8.39
N THR A 37 -4.80 -5.02 8.81
CA THR A 37 -6.13 -5.23 9.38
C THR A 37 -5.98 -5.85 10.75
N ILE A 38 -6.47 -5.18 11.80
CA ILE A 38 -6.52 -5.75 13.16
C ILE A 38 -7.74 -6.65 13.25
N LEU A 39 -7.51 -7.89 13.70
CA LEU A 39 -8.54 -8.92 13.84
C LEU A 39 -8.98 -9.07 15.30
N ASP A 40 -8.04 -8.95 16.24
CA ASP A 40 -8.30 -9.01 17.67
C ASP A 40 -7.26 -8.19 18.44
N GLN A 41 -7.64 -7.67 19.60
CA GLN A 41 -6.77 -6.92 20.50
C GLN A 41 -7.30 -7.03 21.94
N HIS A 42 -6.47 -7.55 22.83
CA HIS A 42 -6.83 -7.68 24.23
C HIS A 42 -5.61 -7.63 25.15
N GLU A 43 -5.81 -7.30 26.41
CA GLU A 43 -4.74 -7.37 27.42
C GLU A 43 -4.31 -8.82 27.64
N GLN A 44 -3.01 -9.03 27.88
CA GLN A 44 -2.49 -10.36 28.18
C GLN A 44 -2.81 -10.75 29.63
N SER A 45 -3.48 -11.88 29.81
CA SER A 45 -3.69 -12.46 31.14
C SER A 45 -2.35 -12.88 31.75
N GLY A 46 -2.07 -12.47 32.98
CA GLY A 46 -0.87 -12.88 33.71
C GLY A 46 0.40 -12.07 33.41
N VAL A 47 0.36 -11.13 32.46
CA VAL A 47 1.45 -10.18 32.19
C VAL A 47 0.89 -8.75 32.19
N PRO A 48 0.85 -8.09 33.36
CA PRO A 48 0.33 -6.74 33.47
C PRO A 48 1.11 -5.75 32.60
N GLY A 49 0.39 -4.85 31.94
CA GLY A 49 0.99 -3.80 31.12
C GLY A 49 1.32 -4.19 29.68
N THR A 50 0.92 -5.39 29.23
CA THR A 50 1.07 -5.83 27.83
C THR A 50 -0.27 -6.18 27.20
N GLU A 51 -0.35 -6.05 25.88
CA GLU A 51 -1.49 -6.46 25.07
C GLU A 51 -1.06 -7.40 23.93
N ILE A 52 -1.95 -8.34 23.60
CA ILE A 52 -1.85 -9.24 22.47
C ILE A 52 -2.71 -8.67 21.35
N ILE A 53 -2.12 -8.49 20.18
CA ILE A 53 -2.79 -7.99 18.98
C ILE A 53 -2.63 -9.04 17.89
N LEU A 54 -3.74 -9.41 17.24
CA LEU A 54 -3.74 -10.30 16.09
C LEU A 54 -4.18 -9.50 14.85
N GLY A 55 -3.48 -9.65 13.74
CA GLY A 55 -3.83 -8.93 12.52
C GLY A 55 -3.19 -9.49 11.27
N THR A 56 -3.67 -9.05 10.11
CA THR A 56 -3.08 -9.35 8.82
C THR A 56 -2.33 -8.15 8.24
N ALA A 57 -1.31 -8.43 7.44
CA ALA A 57 -0.65 -7.49 6.55
C ALA A 57 -0.79 -7.98 5.10
N ASP A 58 -1.65 -7.31 4.34
CA ASP A 58 -1.84 -7.53 2.91
C ASP A 58 -0.81 -6.69 2.14
N ILE A 59 0.13 -7.36 1.49
CA ILE A 59 1.19 -6.73 0.71
C ILE A 59 0.89 -6.97 -0.78
N PRO A 60 0.51 -5.93 -1.55
CA PRO A 60 0.26 -6.09 -2.97
C PRO A 60 1.55 -6.31 -3.76
N ALA A 61 1.44 -6.65 -5.04
CA ALA A 61 2.60 -6.72 -5.95
C ALA A 61 3.41 -5.42 -5.91
N GLY A 62 4.73 -5.55 -5.69
CA GLY A 62 5.64 -4.41 -5.51
C GLY A 62 5.47 -3.63 -4.19
N GLY A 63 4.55 -4.03 -3.32
CA GLY A 63 4.27 -3.39 -2.04
C GLY A 63 5.40 -3.59 -1.02
N VAL A 64 5.64 -2.57 -0.20
CA VAL A 64 6.68 -2.57 0.84
C VAL A 64 6.14 -1.95 2.11
N VAL A 65 6.15 -2.71 3.21
CA VAL A 65 6.06 -2.13 4.55
C VAL A 65 7.42 -1.56 4.89
N GLY A 66 7.48 -0.23 5.04
CA GLY A 66 8.72 0.48 5.36
C GLY A 66 9.39 -0.02 6.64
N TRP A 67 10.65 0.38 6.84
CA TRP A 67 11.40 0.01 8.03
C TRP A 67 10.72 0.51 9.30
N HIS A 68 10.51 -0.39 10.24
CA HIS A 68 9.88 -0.09 11.53
C HIS A 68 10.36 -1.05 12.62
N PHE A 69 9.95 -0.81 13.86
CA PHE A 69 10.08 -1.72 14.98
C PHE A 69 8.80 -1.75 15.83
N HIS A 70 8.73 -2.70 16.75
CA HIS A 70 7.65 -2.85 17.71
C HIS A 70 8.18 -2.70 19.14
N ASP A 71 7.38 -2.08 20.01
CA ASP A 71 7.55 -2.08 21.47
C ASP A 71 7.14 -3.43 22.09
N GLY A 72 7.60 -4.52 21.48
CA GLY A 72 7.19 -5.88 21.80
C GLY A 72 7.61 -6.91 20.76
N ASP A 73 7.30 -8.17 21.03
CA ASP A 73 7.61 -9.27 20.13
C ASP A 73 6.54 -9.41 19.05
N GLU A 74 6.95 -9.77 17.83
CA GLU A 74 6.07 -10.16 16.73
C GLU A 74 6.38 -11.59 16.29
N SER A 75 5.35 -12.42 16.21
CA SER A 75 5.38 -13.72 15.56
C SER A 75 4.46 -13.70 14.34
N GLY A 76 4.99 -14.04 13.17
CA GLY A 76 4.27 -13.99 11.91
C GLY A 76 4.22 -15.32 11.17
N TYR A 77 3.19 -15.49 10.35
CA TYR A 77 2.95 -16.65 9.48
C TYR A 77 2.43 -16.20 8.12
N VAL A 78 2.99 -16.71 7.03
CA VAL A 78 2.57 -16.33 5.68
C VAL A 78 1.37 -17.18 5.26
N LEU A 79 0.22 -16.52 5.12
CA LEU A 79 -1.03 -17.16 4.67
C LEU A 79 -1.04 -17.39 3.16
N LYS A 80 -0.47 -16.45 2.38
CA LYS A 80 -0.49 -16.47 0.91
C LYS A 80 0.72 -15.77 0.33
N GLY A 81 1.16 -16.25 -0.84
CA GLY A 81 2.07 -15.52 -1.72
C GLY A 81 3.54 -15.68 -1.34
N ASN A 82 4.37 -14.74 -1.82
CA ASN A 82 5.82 -14.73 -1.61
C ASN A 82 6.25 -13.34 -1.14
N LEU A 83 6.85 -13.30 0.05
CA LEU A 83 7.29 -12.10 0.73
C LEU A 83 8.81 -12.16 0.98
N VAL A 84 9.40 -11.01 1.22
CA VAL A 84 10.79 -10.87 1.66
C VAL A 84 10.79 -10.12 2.98
N LEU A 85 11.23 -10.79 4.04
CA LEU A 85 11.51 -10.17 5.33
C LEU A 85 12.97 -9.71 5.35
N LYS A 86 13.16 -8.43 5.66
CA LYS A 86 14.47 -7.84 5.92
C LYS A 86 14.55 -7.45 7.38
N THR A 87 15.60 -7.88 8.07
CA THR A 87 15.87 -7.47 9.45
C THR A 87 17.29 -6.92 9.51
N ARG A 88 17.50 -5.76 10.14
CA ARG A 88 18.84 -5.15 10.22
C ARG A 88 19.85 -6.14 10.81
N GLY A 89 21.00 -6.27 10.15
CA GLY A 89 22.08 -7.16 10.57
C GLY A 89 21.83 -8.66 10.30
N LYS A 90 20.76 -9.02 9.59
CA LYS A 90 20.48 -10.40 9.15
C LYS A 90 20.38 -10.48 7.62
N PRO A 91 20.65 -11.65 7.02
CA PRO A 91 20.32 -11.89 5.63
C PRO A 91 18.82 -11.75 5.35
N ASP A 92 18.47 -11.33 4.14
CA ASP A 92 17.09 -11.29 3.67
C ASP A 92 16.50 -12.70 3.67
N GLN A 93 15.26 -12.83 4.13
CA GLN A 93 14.53 -14.10 4.19
C GLN A 93 13.41 -14.08 3.16
N VAL A 94 13.44 -15.01 2.20
CA VAL A 94 12.33 -15.23 1.27
C VAL A 94 11.34 -16.17 1.95
N LEU A 95 10.11 -15.71 2.11
CA LEU A 95 9.03 -16.40 2.78
C LEU A 95 7.92 -16.74 1.79
N LYS A 96 7.46 -17.99 1.78
CA LYS A 96 6.31 -18.46 1.00
C LYS A 96 5.16 -18.82 1.95
N ALA A 97 3.97 -19.03 1.40
CA ALA A 97 2.85 -19.56 2.16
C ALA A 97 3.24 -20.81 2.97
N GLY A 98 2.92 -20.81 4.26
CA GLY A 98 3.33 -21.86 5.20
C GLY A 98 4.59 -21.54 6.02
N ASP A 99 5.40 -20.57 5.61
CA ASP A 99 6.57 -20.15 6.38
C ASP A 99 6.16 -19.21 7.53
N HIS A 100 7.02 -19.13 8.53
CA HIS A 100 6.86 -18.27 9.70
C HIS A 100 8.08 -17.37 9.89
N PHE A 101 7.93 -16.32 10.68
CA PHE A 101 9.01 -15.44 11.08
C PHE A 101 8.81 -14.91 12.49
N PHE A 102 9.89 -14.40 13.09
CA PHE A 102 9.86 -13.80 14.41
C PHE A 102 10.74 -12.54 14.43
N ASN A 103 10.17 -11.43 14.87
CA ASN A 103 10.88 -10.19 15.13
C ASN A 103 10.85 -9.94 16.65
N PRO A 104 11.99 -10.05 17.36
CA PRO A 104 12.02 -9.71 18.77
C PRO A 104 11.79 -8.20 18.97
N ARG A 105 11.41 -7.82 20.19
CA ARG A 105 11.30 -6.41 20.61
C ARG A 105 12.44 -5.54 20.09
N GLY A 106 12.07 -4.42 19.48
CA GLY A 106 13.02 -3.44 18.95
C GLY A 106 13.79 -3.88 17.69
N ALA A 107 13.55 -5.09 17.16
CA ALA A 107 14.15 -5.50 15.90
C ALA A 107 13.62 -4.62 14.76
N VAL A 108 14.53 -3.88 14.14
CA VAL A 108 14.20 -3.05 12.97
C VAL A 108 14.08 -3.95 11.74
N HIS A 109 12.89 -3.99 11.16
CA HIS A 109 12.57 -4.87 10.04
C HIS A 109 11.64 -4.21 9.02
N SER A 110 11.54 -4.84 7.85
CA SER A 110 10.68 -4.47 6.73
C SER A 110 10.16 -5.74 6.06
N LEU A 111 8.93 -5.71 5.56
CA LEU A 111 8.29 -6.81 4.85
C LEU A 111 7.84 -6.32 3.48
N ALA A 112 8.26 -6.98 2.41
CA ALA A 112 7.95 -6.59 1.05
C ALA A 112 7.43 -7.76 0.22
N ALA A 113 6.73 -7.48 -0.87
CA ALA A 113 6.48 -8.48 -1.91
C ALA A 113 7.82 -8.93 -2.51
N ALA A 114 7.97 -10.23 -2.74
CA ALA A 114 9.11 -10.73 -3.51
C ALA A 114 9.12 -10.11 -4.93
N PRO A 115 10.30 -9.82 -5.51
CA PRO A 115 10.38 -9.26 -6.86
C PRO A 115 9.63 -10.13 -7.88
N GLY A 116 8.72 -9.52 -8.64
CA GLY A 116 7.91 -10.20 -9.66
C GLY A 116 6.79 -11.09 -9.13
N SER A 117 6.49 -11.07 -7.82
CA SER A 117 5.36 -11.80 -7.25
C SER A 117 4.07 -10.97 -7.24
N ASP A 118 2.93 -11.65 -7.08
CA ASP A 118 1.63 -11.03 -6.86
C ASP A 118 1.47 -10.40 -5.45
N GLY A 119 2.54 -10.39 -4.66
CA GLY A 119 2.52 -10.02 -3.24
C GLY A 119 2.18 -11.20 -2.33
N GLY A 120 1.58 -10.91 -1.18
CA GLY A 120 1.25 -11.91 -0.18
C GLY A 120 0.49 -11.36 1.03
N VAL A 121 0.10 -12.27 1.91
CA VAL A 121 -0.61 -11.94 3.15
C VAL A 121 0.11 -12.62 4.31
N ALA A 122 0.54 -11.83 5.30
CA ALA A 122 1.04 -12.34 6.57
C ALA A 122 -0.03 -12.19 7.65
N LEU A 123 -0.20 -13.21 8.49
CA LEU A 123 -0.87 -13.11 9.79
C LEU A 123 0.22 -12.88 10.85
N SER A 124 0.08 -11.85 11.66
CA SER A 124 1.02 -11.54 12.74
C SER A 124 0.28 -11.46 14.07
N THR A 125 0.93 -11.97 15.11
CA THR A 125 0.58 -11.74 16.50
C THR A 125 1.67 -10.89 17.12
N TRP A 126 1.28 -9.77 17.70
CA TRP A 126 2.17 -8.88 18.45
C TRP A 126 1.84 -8.97 19.93
N ILE A 127 2.87 -9.04 20.77
CA ILE A 127 2.77 -8.88 22.22
C ILE A 127 3.54 -7.62 22.58
N ILE A 128 2.82 -6.51 22.78
CA ILE A 128 3.42 -5.17 22.95
C ILE A 128 3.06 -4.54 24.28
N ASP A 129 3.83 -3.52 24.68
CA ASP A 129 3.50 -2.70 25.84
C ASP A 129 2.20 -1.93 25.59
N LYS A 130 1.27 -2.03 26.55
CA LYS A 130 -0.05 -1.41 26.45
C LYS A 130 0.08 0.10 26.26
N GLY A 131 -0.64 0.63 25.27
CA GLY A 131 -0.69 2.06 24.98
C GLY A 131 0.50 2.58 24.15
N LYS A 132 1.40 1.70 23.73
CA LYS A 132 2.41 2.03 22.71
C LYS A 132 1.83 1.88 21.31
N PRO A 133 2.38 2.60 20.31
CA PRO A 133 2.03 2.35 18.92
C PRO A 133 2.35 0.91 18.53
N LEU A 134 1.49 0.29 17.71
CA LEU A 134 1.76 -1.05 17.21
C LEU A 134 3.10 -1.12 16.44
N ALA A 135 3.44 -0.08 15.67
CA ALA A 135 4.69 -0.01 14.93
C ALA A 135 5.21 1.43 14.90
N GLU A 136 6.52 1.57 15.09
CA GLU A 136 7.22 2.85 14.99
C GLU A 136 8.12 2.87 13.75
N PRO A 137 7.87 3.78 12.79
CA PRO A 137 8.71 3.92 11.60
C PRO A 137 10.13 4.34 11.98
N VAL A 138 11.11 3.77 11.28
CA VAL A 138 12.49 4.25 11.35
C VAL A 138 12.72 5.29 10.26
N LYS A 139 13.22 6.47 10.66
CA LYS A 139 13.64 7.54 9.76
C LYS A 139 14.92 7.19 9.02
#